data_AF-A0A914PRS3-F1
#
_entry.id   AF-A0A914PRS3-F1
#
_cell.length_a   1.000
_cell.length_b   1.000
_cell.length_c   1.000
_cell.angle_alpha   90.00
_cell.angle_beta   90.00
_cell.angle_gamma   90.00
#
_symmetry.space_group_name_H-M   'P 1'
#
loop_
_entity.id
_entity.type
_entity.pdbx_description
1 polymer ?
#
loop_
_entity_poly.entity_id
_entity_poly.type
_entity_poly.pdbx_seq_one_letter_code
_entity_poly.pdbx_strand_id
1 'polypeptide(L)'
;MLSGLHRITGCIMAGTLLVGGIAFAITPVDFTTFIEFARSLNLPTPITSLFKFIVAFPIVFHSLNGIRFMGFDLAKGTDIKSVYRSGWLTLGVSALIALAIVIDNARNKKSVKY
;
A
#
# COMPACT_ATOMS: atom_id res chain seq x y z
N MET A 1 -13.38 -9.93 -9.13
CA MET A 1 -11.91 -10.04 -8.97
C MET A 1 -11.37 -9.46 -7.66
N LEU A 2 -12.09 -8.59 -6.92
CA LEU A 2 -11.58 -7.95 -5.69
C LEU A 2 -11.18 -8.91 -4.56
N SER A 3 -11.81 -10.10 -4.47
CA SER A 3 -11.39 -11.13 -3.52
C SER A 3 -9.96 -11.64 -3.78
N GLY A 4 -9.61 -11.90 -5.05
CA GLY A 4 -8.25 -12.26 -5.43
C GLY A 4 -7.25 -11.16 -5.10
N LEU A 5 -7.59 -9.90 -5.38
CA LEU A 5 -6.74 -8.75 -5.05
C LEU A 5 -6.53 -8.62 -3.53
N HIS A 6 -7.54 -8.90 -2.71
CA HIS A 6 -7.42 -8.90 -1.25
C HIS A 6 -6.42 -9.96 -0.77
N ARG A 7 -6.48 -11.17 -1.32
CA ARG A 7 -5.50 -12.22 -1.03
C ARG A 7 -4.09 -11.83 -1.46
N ILE A 8 -3.93 -11.37 -2.70
CA ILE A 8 -2.63 -10.97 -3.26
C ILE A 8 -1.99 -9.88 -2.42
N THR A 9 -2.73 -8.81 -2.11
CA THR A 9 -2.22 -7.71 -1.28
C THR A 9 -1.82 -8.18 0.12
N GLY A 10 -2.62 -9.05 0.76
CA GLY A 10 -2.29 -9.65 2.04
C GLY A 10 -1.00 -10.49 2.00
N CYS A 11 -0.87 -11.38 1.01
CA CYS A 11 0.30 -12.22 0.83
C CYS A 11 1.57 -11.40 0.52
N ILE A 12 1.46 -10.37 -0.33
CA ILE A 12 2.59 -9.48 -0.64
C ILE A 12 3.06 -8.77 0.62
N MET A 13 2.14 -8.16 1.39
CA MET A 13 2.52 -7.46 2.63
C MET A 13 3.16 -8.41 3.65
N ALA A 14 2.57 -9.58 3.87
CA ALA A 14 3.12 -10.58 4.78
C ALA A 14 4.50 -11.09 4.32
N GLY A 15 4.64 -11.38 3.02
CA GLY A 15 5.90 -11.80 2.42
C GLY A 15 6.98 -10.72 2.51
N THR A 16 6.65 -9.45 2.28
CA THR A 16 7.57 -8.32 2.43
C THR A 16 8.04 -8.18 3.88
N LEU A 17 7.15 -8.30 4.86
CA LEU A 17 7.52 -8.24 6.28
C LEU A 17 8.43 -9.42 6.67
N LEU A 18 8.08 -10.63 6.23
CA LEU A 18 8.86 -11.84 6.52
C LEU A 18 10.27 -11.76 5.91
N VAL A 19 10.34 -11.52 4.59
CA VAL A 19 11.61 -11.48 3.85
C VAL A 19 12.46 -10.31 4.33
N GLY A 20 11.87 -9.11 4.43
CA GLY A 20 12.60 -7.92 4.89
C GLY A 20 13.08 -8.07 6.34
N GLY A 21 12.20 -8.50 7.25
CA GLY A 21 12.53 -8.69 8.66
C GLY A 21 13.65 -9.70 8.86
N ILE A 22 13.60 -10.85 8.17
CA ILE A 22 14.66 -11.85 8.23
C ILE A 22 15.94 -11.31 7.59
N ALA A 23 15.87 -10.72 6.39
CA ALA A 23 17.05 -10.23 5.68
C ALA A 23 17.82 -9.19 6.51
N PHE A 24 17.13 -8.20 7.09
CA PHE A 24 17.79 -7.20 7.94
C PHE A 24 18.27 -7.75 9.29
N ALA A 25 17.75 -8.88 9.75
CA ALA A 25 18.20 -9.51 11.00
C ALA A 25 19.44 -10.40 10.82
N ILE A 26 19.57 -11.09 9.67
CA ILE A 26 20.65 -12.07 9.45
C ILE A 26 21.81 -11.51 8.62
N THR A 27 21.61 -10.40 7.91
CA THR A 27 22.65 -9.76 7.11
C THR A 27 23.29 -8.61 7.87
N PRO A 28 24.55 -8.23 7.56
CA PRO A 28 25.20 -7.07 8.17
C PRO A 28 24.67 -5.72 7.64
N VAL A 29 23.75 -5.73 6.68
CA VAL A 29 23.17 -4.52 6.08
C VAL A 29 21.99 -4.11 6.94
N ASP A 30 22.04 -2.92 7.52
CA ASP A 30 20.91 -2.33 8.24
C ASP A 30 19.97 -1.57 7.29
N PHE A 31 18.78 -1.22 7.80
CA PHE A 31 17.78 -0.49 7.01
C PHE A 31 18.26 0.91 6.61
N THR A 32 19.09 1.55 7.44
CA THR A 32 19.64 2.89 7.16
C THR A 32 20.54 2.86 5.92
N THR A 33 21.50 1.94 5.88
CA THR A 33 22.43 1.72 4.76
C THR A 33 21.67 1.37 3.48
N PHE A 34 20.63 0.54 3.58
CA PHE A 34 19.76 0.23 2.45
C PHE A 34 19.06 1.47 1.87
N ILE A 35 18.54 2.34 2.74
CA ILE A 35 17.91 3.60 2.31
C ILE A 35 18.93 4.57 1.70
N GLU A 36 20.14 4.63 2.23
CA GLU A 36 21.23 5.43 1.65
C GLU A 36 21.62 4.95 0.25
N PHE A 37 21.74 3.63 0.07
CA PHE A 37 21.91 3.02 -1.25
C PHE A 37 20.75 3.38 -2.19
N ALA A 38 19.50 3.25 -1.75
CA ALA A 38 18.35 3.62 -2.57
C ALA A 38 18.35 5.12 -2.96
N ARG A 39 18.87 6.00 -2.10
CA ARG A 39 19.03 7.44 -2.39
C ARG A 39 20.17 7.70 -3.37
N SER A 40 21.27 6.95 -3.29
CA SER A 40 22.45 7.14 -4.17
C SER A 40 22.17 6.80 -5.64
N LEU A 41 21.13 6.01 -5.90
CA LEU A 41 20.61 5.76 -7.26
C LEU A 41 20.04 7.03 -7.94
N ASN A 42 19.86 8.13 -7.20
CA ASN A 42 19.41 9.44 -7.72
C ASN A 42 18.14 9.35 -8.59
N LEU A 43 17.22 8.47 -8.22
CA LEU A 43 16.00 8.23 -8.99
C LEU A 43 15.10 9.49 -9.04
N PRO A 44 14.51 9.80 -10.21
CA PRO A 44 13.53 10.87 -10.36
C PRO A 44 12.37 10.79 -9.37
N THR A 45 11.86 11.96 -8.96
CA THR A 45 10.72 12.06 -8.03
C THR A 45 9.47 11.26 -8.48
N PRO A 46 9.08 11.25 -9.77
CA PRO A 46 7.95 10.44 -10.22
C PRO A 46 8.13 8.94 -9.96
N ILE A 47 9.34 8.41 -10.19
CA ILE A 47 9.65 6.99 -9.99
C ILE A 47 9.61 6.64 -8.50
N THR A 48 10.24 7.43 -7.64
CA THR A 48 10.20 7.20 -6.18
C THR A 48 8.79 7.37 -5.61
N SER A 49 7.96 8.23 -6.21
CA SER A 49 6.55 8.40 -5.83
C SER A 49 5.70 7.19 -6.24
N LEU A 50 5.96 6.60 -7.41
CA LEU A 50 5.32 5.37 -7.85
C LEU A 50 5.62 4.21 -6.91
N PHE A 51 6.87 4.03 -6.48
CA PHE A 51 7.21 3.00 -5.49
C PHE A 51 6.46 3.20 -4.16
N LYS A 52 6.35 4.44 -3.68
CA LYS A 52 5.56 4.74 -2.47
C LYS A 52 4.08 4.43 -2.67
N PHE A 53 3.52 4.69 -3.84
CA PHE A 53 2.15 4.32 -4.15
C PHE A 53 1.95 2.80 -4.17
N ILE A 54 2.88 2.05 -4.78
CA ILE A 54 2.87 0.58 -4.80
C ILE A 54 2.93 -0.01 -3.38
N VAL A 55 3.58 0.67 -2.43
CA VAL A 55 3.58 0.27 -1.02
C VAL A 55 2.28 0.68 -0.30
N ALA A 56 1.82 1.92 -0.51
CA ALA A 56 0.67 2.47 0.19
C ALA A 56 -0.66 1.83 -0.24
N PHE A 57 -0.86 1.58 -1.54
CA PHE A 57 -2.12 1.07 -2.07
C PHE A 57 -2.52 -0.30 -1.48
N PRO A 58 -1.64 -1.34 -1.44
CA PRO A 58 -1.96 -2.62 -0.83
C PRO A 58 -2.42 -2.49 0.62
N ILE A 59 -1.78 -1.63 1.42
CA ILE A 59 -2.13 -1.43 2.83
C ILE A 59 -3.56 -0.88 2.93
N VAL A 60 -3.82 0.25 2.26
CA VAL A 60 -5.13 0.91 2.32
C VAL A 60 -6.24 0.00 1.76
N PHE A 61 -5.99 -0.60 0.58
CA PHE A 61 -6.95 -1.49 -0.07
C PHE A 61 -7.26 -2.72 0.78
N HIS A 62 -6.24 -3.38 1.31
CA HIS A 62 -6.43 -4.59 2.10
C HIS A 62 -7.21 -4.28 3.38
N SER A 63 -6.91 -3.17 4.07
CA SER A 63 -7.65 -2.74 5.25
C SER A 63 -9.12 -2.42 4.94
N LEU A 64 -9.40 -1.59 3.93
CA LEU A 64 -10.76 -1.20 3.59
C LEU A 64 -11.58 -2.36 3.02
N ASN A 65 -10.97 -3.21 2.18
CA ASN A 65 -11.65 -4.41 1.69
C ASN A 65 -11.82 -5.46 2.80
N GLY A 66 -10.94 -5.49 3.80
CA GLY A 66 -11.11 -6.28 5.02
C GLY A 66 -12.35 -5.87 5.81
N ILE A 67 -12.60 -4.57 5.99
CA ILE A 67 -13.86 -4.08 6.60
C ILE A 67 -15.08 -4.53 5.80
N ARG A 68 -15.01 -4.45 4.47
CA ARG A 68 -16.08 -4.95 3.60
C ARG A 68 -16.30 -6.46 3.77
N PHE A 69 -15.24 -7.26 3.92
CA PHE A 69 -15.34 -8.70 4.17
C PHE A 69 -15.90 -9.02 5.56
N MET A 70 -15.51 -8.29 6.60
CA MET A 70 -16.16 -8.40 7.92
C MET A 70 -17.66 -8.06 7.84
N GLY A 71 -18.05 -7.12 6.98
CA GLY A 71 -19.46 -6.87 6.67
C GLY A 71 -20.16 -8.08 6.06
N PHE A 72 -19.51 -8.77 5.13
CA PHE A 72 -20.03 -10.00 4.52
C PHE A 72 -20.15 -11.14 5.53
N ASP A 73 -19.21 -11.28 6.46
CA ASP A 73 -19.28 -12.27 7.55
C ASP A 73 -20.52 -12.03 8.44
N LEU A 74 -20.95 -10.78 8.56
CA LEU A 74 -22.19 -10.37 9.26
C LEU A 74 -23.44 -10.35 8.35
N ALA A 75 -23.36 -10.93 7.15
CA ALA A 75 -24.42 -10.92 6.13
C ALA A 75 -24.90 -9.51 5.71
N LYS A 76 -24.07 -8.48 5.85
CA LYS A 76 -24.38 -7.10 5.45
C LYS A 76 -23.92 -6.82 4.02
N GLY A 77 -24.82 -6.28 3.18
CA GLY A 77 -24.47 -5.83 1.82
C GLY A 77 -24.11 -6.97 0.86
N THR A 78 -24.67 -8.16 1.07
CA THR A 78 -24.44 -9.38 0.28
C THR A 78 -25.31 -9.46 -0.99
N ASP A 79 -26.30 -8.57 -1.15
CA ASP A 79 -27.02 -8.44 -2.40
C ASP A 79 -26.11 -7.92 -3.52
N ILE A 80 -26.40 -8.31 -4.76
CA ILE A 80 -25.54 -8.02 -5.92
C ILE A 80 -25.29 -6.51 -6.07
N LYS A 81 -26.30 -5.66 -5.87
CA LYS A 81 -26.15 -4.21 -6.03
C LYS A 81 -25.17 -3.66 -4.98
N SER A 82 -25.31 -4.07 -3.73
CA SER A 82 -24.40 -3.70 -2.64
C SER A 82 -22.98 -4.25 -2.86
N VAL A 83 -22.84 -5.48 -3.34
CA VAL A 83 -21.53 -6.10 -3.64
C VAL A 83 -20.75 -5.28 -4.67
N TYR A 84 -21.39 -4.85 -5.77
CA TYR A 84 -20.76 -4.02 -6.79
C TYR A 84 -20.48 -2.60 -6.29
N ARG A 85 -21.45 -1.96 -5.63
CA ARG A 85 -21.30 -0.59 -5.11
C ARG A 85 -20.16 -0.50 -4.09
N SER A 86 -20.15 -1.39 -3.11
CA SER A 86 -19.09 -1.47 -2.11
C SER A 86 -17.74 -1.81 -2.74
N GLY A 87 -17.71 -2.68 -3.77
CA GLY A 87 -16.48 -3.03 -4.46
C GLY A 87 -15.81 -1.82 -5.15
N TRP A 88 -16.57 -1.06 -5.95
CA TRP A 88 -16.06 0.14 -6.60
C TRP A 88 -15.69 1.24 -5.60
N LEU A 89 -16.49 1.40 -4.54
CA LEU A 89 -16.20 2.34 -3.46
C LEU A 89 -14.85 2.01 -2.80
N THR A 90 -14.66 0.76 -2.36
CA THR A 90 -13.43 0.32 -1.72
C THR A 90 -12.23 0.54 -2.63
N LEU A 91 -12.31 0.16 -3.91
CA LEU A 91 -11.22 0.35 -4.86
C LEU A 91 -10.86 1.82 -5.06
N GLY A 92 -11.87 2.67 -5.33
CA GLY A 92 -11.68 4.09 -5.59
C GLY A 92 -11.14 4.85 -4.38
N VAL A 93 -11.74 4.64 -3.21
CA VAL A 93 -11.30 5.28 -1.96
C VAL A 93 -9.87 4.86 -1.59
N SER A 94 -9.51 3.59 -1.81
CA SER A 94 -8.16 3.11 -1.54
C SER A 94 -7.11 3.78 -2.42
N ALA A 95 -7.41 3.92 -3.72
CA ALA A 95 -6.53 4.61 -4.66
C ALA A 95 -6.38 6.09 -4.30
N LEU A 96 -7.47 6.77 -3.94
CA LEU A 96 -7.47 8.19 -3.55
C LEU A 96 -6.66 8.44 -2.28
N ILE A 97 -6.85 7.62 -1.24
CA ILE A 97 -6.09 7.75 0.01
C ILE A 97 -4.60 7.47 -0.24
N ALA A 98 -4.26 6.40 -0.95
CA ALA A 98 -2.87 6.09 -1.27
C ALA A 98 -2.20 7.21 -2.08
N LEU A 99 -2.94 7.79 -3.04
CA LEU A 99 -2.45 8.93 -3.83
C LEU A 99 -2.27 10.17 -2.96
N ALA A 100 -3.22 10.47 -2.07
CA ALA A 100 -3.14 11.61 -1.15
C ALA A 100 -1.89 11.52 -0.26
N ILE A 101 -1.60 10.34 0.31
CA ILE A 101 -0.40 10.09 1.12
C ILE A 101 0.88 10.40 0.33
N VAL A 102 0.95 9.95 -0.94
CA VAL A 102 2.13 10.15 -1.78
C VAL A 102 2.29 11.61 -2.22
N ILE A 103 1.19 12.28 -2.57
CA ILE A 103 1.20 13.70 -2.97
C ILE A 103 1.63 14.58 -1.79
N ASP A 104 1.07 14.35 -0.60
CA ASP A 104 1.45 15.09 0.60
C ASP A 104 2.96 14.96 0.87
N ASN A 105 3.47 13.72 0.81
CA ASN A 105 4.90 13.48 0.94
C ASN A 105 5.75 14.23 -0.11
N ALA A 106 5.31 14.25 -1.37
CA ALA A 106 6.03 14.93 -2.45
C ALA A 106 6.01 16.46 -2.27
N ARG A 107 4.93 17.03 -1.73
CA ARG A 107 4.81 18.46 -1.41
C ARG A 107 5.74 18.85 -0.27
N ASN A 108 5.72 18.10 0.82
CA ASN A 108 6.56 18.35 2.00
C ASN A 108 8.06 18.22 1.69
N LYS A 109 8.43 17.36 0.73
CA LYS A 109 9.84 17.28 0.26
C LYS A 109 10.31 18.54 -0.49
N LYS A 110 9.40 19.28 -1.14
CA LYS A 110 9.74 20.54 -1.83
C LYS A 110 9.87 21.72 -0.87
N SER A 111 9.12 21.76 0.23
CA SER A 111 9.14 22.89 1.17
C SER A 111 10.39 22.94 2.05
N VAL A 112 11.08 21.82 2.27
CA VAL A 112 12.30 21.74 3.10
C VAL A 112 13.57 22.12 2.30
N LYS A 113 13.46 22.35 0.99
CA LYS A 113 14.60 22.65 0.09
C LYS A 113 14.94 24.14 -0.06
N TYR A 114 14.36 25.03 0.75
CA TYR A 114 14.61 26.48 0.75
C TYR A 114 15.10 26.95 2.10
#